data_AF-A0A7G8DKX7-F1
#
_entry.id   AF-A0A7G8DKX7-F1
#
_cell.length_a   1.000
_cell.length_b   1.000
_cell.length_c   1.000
_cell.angle_alpha   90.00
_cell.angle_beta   90.00
_cell.angle_gamma   90.00
#
_symmetry.space_group_name_H-M   'P 1'
#
loop_
_entity.id
_entity.type
_entity.pdbx_description
1 polymer ?
#
loop_
_entity_poly.entity_id
_entity_poly.type
_entity_poly.pdbx_seq_one_letter_code
_entity_poly.pdbx_strand_id
1 'polypeptide(L)' 'METGFSTMQSQLGLTVSSSLLDYQIALGDNPSLQPNLQFTLNPDEISEVPDFLAIGVQMTVLF' A
#
# COMPACT_ATOMS: atom_id res chain seq x y z
N MET A 1 -11.74 7.69 -3.59
CA MET A 1 -10.89 7.07 -2.54
C MET A 1 -11.04 5.59 -2.73
N GLU A 2 -10.04 4.95 -3.35
CA GLU A 2 -9.99 3.51 -3.39
C GLU A 2 -9.27 3.05 -2.13
N THR A 3 -9.81 2.01 -1.49
CA THR A 3 -9.18 1.35 -0.35
C THR A 3 -8.97 -0.09 -0.78
N GLY A 4 -7.72 -0.48 -0.97
CA GLY A 4 -7.36 -1.84 -1.36
C GLY A 4 -6.99 -2.67 -0.14
N PHE A 5 -7.73 -3.75 0.11
CA PHE A 5 -7.34 -4.77 1.10
C PHE A 5 -6.77 -5.98 0.35
N SER A 6 -5.51 -6.31 0.61
CA SER A 6 -4.86 -7.48 0.03
C SER A 6 -4.35 -8.39 1.13
N THR A 7 -4.92 -9.60 1.20
CA THR A 7 -4.47 -10.69 2.07
C THR A 7 -3.59 -11.61 1.25
N MET A 8 -2.31 -11.73 1.61
CA MET A 8 -1.46 -12.76 1.04
C MET A 8 -1.44 -13.96 2.00
N GLN A 9 -2.05 -15.08 1.59
CA GLN A 9 -1.91 -16.36 2.29
C GLN A 9 -0.57 -17.00 1.92
N SER A 10 0.27 -17.23 2.93
CA SER A 10 1.50 -18.01 2.78
C SER A 10 1.16 -19.51 2.75
N GLN A 11 1.98 -20.29 2.04
CA GLN A 11 1.87 -21.76 1.90
C GLN A 11 1.93 -22.52 3.24
N LEU A 12 2.28 -21.82 4.33
CA LEU A 12 2.33 -22.30 5.71
C LEU A 12 1.05 -22.02 6.52
N GLY A 13 -0.01 -21.46 5.91
CA GLY A 13 -1.25 -21.10 6.61
C GLY A 13 -1.17 -19.77 7.39
N LEU A 14 -0.12 -18.97 7.14
CA LEU A 14 0.12 -17.68 7.78
C LEU A 14 -0.57 -16.55 7.02
N THR A 15 -1.12 -15.59 7.75
CA THR A 15 -1.94 -14.50 7.17
C THR A 15 -1.26 -13.15 7.37
N VAL A 16 -0.63 -12.63 6.31
CA VAL A 16 -0.17 -11.23 6.27
C VAL A 16 -1.30 -10.37 5.71
N SER A 17 -1.71 -9.36 6.47
CA SER A 17 -2.76 -8.42 6.06
C SER A 17 -2.14 -7.10 5.66
N SER A 18 -2.35 -6.66 4.42
CA SER A 18 -1.92 -5.34 3.94
C SER A 18 -3.11 -4.49 3.53
N SER A 19 -3.08 -3.23 3.93
CA SER A 19 -4.08 -2.21 3.58
C SER A 19 -3.40 -1.04 2.89
N LEU A 20 -3.97 -0.59 1.78
CA LEU A 20 -3.53 0.57 1.03
C LEU A 20 -4.64 1.63 1.01
N LEU A 21 -4.29 2.84 1.41
CA LEU A 21 -5.09 4.04 1.19
C LEU A 21 -4.33 4.94 0.23
N ASP A 22 -4.95 5.26 -0.89
CA ASP A 22 -4.38 6.17 -1.88
C ASP A 22 -5.39 7.23 -2.33
N TYR A 23 -4.84 8.33 -2.82
CA TYR A 23 -5.64 9.41 -3.41
C TYR A 23 -4.89 10.04 -4.56
N GLN A 24 -5.47 10.01 -5.76
CA GLN A 24 -4.90 10.66 -6.93
C GLN A 24 -5.38 12.11 -7.06
N ILE A 25 -4.44 13.02 -7.22
CA ILE A 25 -4.62 14.44 -7.47
C ILE A 25 -4.18 14.70 -8.91
N ALA A 26 -5.12 15.05 -9.78
CA ALA A 26 -4.79 15.56 -11.11
C ALA A 26 -4.26 17.00 -10.99
N LEU A 27 -3.08 17.27 -11.55
CA LEU A 27 -2.45 18.60 -11.59
C LEU A 27 -2.62 19.27 -12.96
N GLY A 28 -3.59 18.81 -13.76
CA GLY A 28 -3.84 19.18 -15.14
C GLY A 28 -4.25 17.94 -15.95
N ASP A 29 -4.14 18.01 -17.27
CA ASP A 29 -4.51 16.90 -18.16
C ASP A 29 -3.50 15.73 -18.13
N ASN A 30 -2.22 16.03 -17.85
CA ASN A 30 -1.11 15.09 -17.97
C ASN A 30 -0.39 14.77 -16.64
N PRO A 31 -0.14 15.73 -15.73
CA PRO A 31 0.54 15.42 -14.47
C PRO A 31 -0.46 14.98 -13.39
N SER A 32 -0.08 13.98 -12.60
CA SER A 32 -0.80 13.58 -11.40
C SER A 32 0.13 13.29 -10.22
N LEU A 33 -0.41 13.45 -9.01
CA LEU A 33 0.25 13.15 -7.75
C LEU A 33 -0.63 12.17 -6.96
N GLN A 34 -0.06 11.09 -6.44
CA GLN A 34 -0.75 10.09 -5.66
C GLN A 34 -0.03 9.85 -4.33
N PRO A 35 -0.37 10.62 -3.28
CA PRO A 35 -0.07 10.20 -1.91
C PRO A 35 -0.66 8.81 -1.63
N ASN A 36 0.10 8.01 -0.89
CA ASN A 36 -0.33 6.70 -0.42
C ASN A 36 0.12 6.47 1.03
N LEU A 37 -0.70 5.68 1.73
CA LEU A 37 -0.46 5.17 3.06
C LEU A 37 -0.62 3.66 3.00
N GLN A 38 0.44 2.93 3.34
CA GLN A 38 0.43 1.48 3.40
C GLN A 38 0.64 1.01 4.84
N PHE A 39 -0.20 0.07 5.26
CA PHE A 39 -0.11 -0.58 6.55
C PHE A 39 -0.05 -2.08 6.35
N THR A 40 0.91 -2.73 7.00
CA THR A 40 1.08 -4.19 6.96
C THR A 40 1.15 -4.73 8.37
N LEU A 41 0.30 -5.73 8.64
CA LEU A 41 0.29 -6.51 9.87
C LEU A 41 0.81 -7.92 9.60
N ASN A 42 1.74 -8.34 10.43
CA ASN A 42 2.31 -9.68 10.48
C ASN A 42 2.08 -10.27 11.89
N PRO A 43 0.82 -10.64 12.21
CA PRO A 43 0.42 -11.07 13.56
C PRO A 43 1.07 -12.38 14.00
N ASP A 44 1.62 -13.14 13.05
CA ASP A 44 2.20 -14.44 13.30
C ASP A 44 3.65 -14.34 13.83
N GLU A 45 4.29 -13.16 13.81
CA GLU A 45 5.71 -12.89 14.25
C GLU A 45 6.78 -13.85 13.68
N ILE A 46 6.41 -14.75 12.75
CA ILE A 46 7.26 -15.82 12.21
C ILE A 46 8.12 -15.33 11.03
N SER A 47 7.74 -14.21 10.41
CA SER A 47 8.57 -13.54 9.39
C SER A 47 9.37 -12.43 10.07
N GLU A 48 10.67 -12.33 9.79
CA GLU A 48 11.57 -11.26 10.25
C GLU A 48 11.09 -9.84 9.89
N VAL A 49 10.00 -9.73 9.11
CA VAL A 49 9.36 -8.49 8.71
C VAL A 49 8.45 -7.99 9.85
N PRO A 50 8.80 -6.88 10.53
CA PRO A 50 7.95 -6.28 11.54
C PRO A 50 6.70 -5.65 10.92
N ASP A 51 5.69 -5.41 11.75
CA ASP A 51 4.59 -4.51 11.40
C ASP A 51 5.14 -3.16 10.94
N PHE A 52 4.60 -2.61 9.86
CA PHE A 52 5.07 -1.33 9.35
C PHE A 52 3.95 -0.43 8.84
N LEU A 53 4.22 0.87 8.96
CA LEU A 53 3.46 1.96 8.38
C LEU A 53 4.38 2.72 7.42
N ALA A 54 4.02 2.75 6.15
CA ALA A 54 4.75 3.48 5.12
C ALA A 54 3.90 4.62 4.54
N ILE A 55 4.52 5.77 4.36
CA ILE A 55 3.92 6.94 3.71
C ILE A 55 4.72 7.20 2.43
N GLY A 56 4.03 7.26 1.30
CA GLY A 56 4.63 7.47 0.01
C GLY A 56 3.91 8.53 -0.81
N VAL A 57 4.60 9.05 -1.82
CA VAL A 57 4.02 9.91 -2.84
C VAL A 57 4.53 9.42 -4.19
N GLN A 58 3.62 9.10 -5.10
CA GLN A 58 3.94 8.80 -6.49
C GLN A 58 3.57 9.99 -7.36
N MET A 59 4.41 10.31 -8.35
CA MET A 59 4.14 11.35 -9.33
C MET A 59 4.20 10.75 -10.72
N THR A 60 3.19 11.03 -11.53
CA THR A 60 3.13 10.60 -12.92
C THR A 60 3.15 11.84 -13.81
N VAL A 61 4.02 11.81 -14.83
CA VAL A 61 4.09 12.83 -15.87
C VAL A 61 4.03 12.12 -17.21
N LEU A 62 2.98 12.39 -17.98
CA LEU A 62 2.82 11.89 -19.35
C LEU A 62 3.27 12.98 -20.33
N PHE A 63 4.08 12.60 -21.34
CA PHE A 63 4.65 13.47 -22.36
C PHE A 63 4.04 13.19 -23.73
#